data_AF-A0A9K3HKP1-F1
#
_entry.id   AF-A0A9K3HKP1-F1
#
_cell.length_a   1.000
_cell.length_b   1.000
_cell.length_c   1.000
_cell.angle_alpha   90.00
_cell.angle_beta   90.00
_cell.angle_gamma   90.00
#
_symmetry.space_group_name_H-M   'P 1'
#
loop_
_entity.id
_entity.type
_entity.pdbx_description
1 polymer ?
#
loop_
_entity_poly.entity_id
_entity_poly.type
_entity_poly.pdbx_seq_one_letter_code
_entity_poly.pdbx_strand_id
1 'polypeptide(L)'
;MTSTNKSFTAACAVISAEKSENYLWVLQRIKSMLAGCMEPRVILTDRDFALMNACEQVFPKAHKYLCRFHIQQNINKNSKRKFSDKEWKEFVRTFWTLCESTTEEIYMYNLENFEAQLKEADREQVYDYMKKSWLDPYREKFVSCWINQTINFRQTTTNRVESMHATLKSHFPSHRNTLDKLVLYVDHVVAKQYAEIRSTFETSLRKVMTHHKKQPMLAYILRKVSIYAIELLSIELKRKEDGLRAYGASCGCQLFTSCGLPCACRLEKLENKGSFHTCRAWRFLSNASPKPTMDSEQNRARSSLAYIIQ
;
A
#
# COMPACT_ATOMS: atom_id res chain seq x y z
N MET A 1 5.07 -6.47 -3.18
CA MET A 1 5.81 -6.23 -1.91
C MET A 1 6.17 -7.58 -1.30
N THR A 2 7.33 -7.70 -0.65
CA THR A 2 7.75 -8.90 0.11
C THR A 2 7.25 -8.84 1.56
N SER A 3 7.32 -9.96 2.28
CA SER A 3 7.01 -10.00 3.73
C SER A 3 7.93 -9.11 4.58
N THR A 4 9.10 -8.75 4.06
CA THR A 4 10.07 -7.84 4.71
C THR A 4 9.90 -6.38 4.31
N ASN A 5 8.75 -6.00 3.74
CA ASN A 5 8.42 -4.63 3.28
C ASN A 5 9.36 -4.07 2.19
N LYS A 6 9.89 -4.96 1.35
CA LYS A 6 10.67 -4.58 0.16
C LYS A 6 9.81 -4.61 -1.09
N SER A 7 10.14 -3.73 -2.02
CA SER A 7 9.59 -3.68 -3.38
C SER A 7 10.61 -4.22 -4.36
N PHE A 8 10.14 -4.73 -5.49
CA PHE A 8 10.98 -5.13 -6.61
C PHE A 8 10.32 -4.64 -7.91
N THR A 9 11.13 -4.45 -8.93
CA THR A 9 10.68 -4.09 -10.27
C THR A 9 10.18 -5.34 -10.97
N ALA A 10 8.90 -5.35 -11.33
CA ALA A 10 8.31 -6.44 -12.09
C ALA A 10 8.46 -6.24 -13.60
N ALA A 11 8.45 -4.98 -14.06
CA ALA A 11 8.65 -4.60 -15.45
C ALA A 11 9.14 -3.15 -15.54
N CYS A 12 9.84 -2.84 -16.63
CA CYS A 12 10.15 -1.48 -17.06
C CYS A 12 9.71 -1.35 -18.52
N ALA A 13 9.11 -0.23 -18.88
CA ALA A 13 8.68 0.04 -20.24
C ALA A 13 9.12 1.43 -20.67
N VAL A 14 9.64 1.53 -21.89
CA VAL A 14 9.88 2.80 -22.57
C VAL A 14 8.79 2.96 -23.61
N ILE A 15 7.99 4.01 -23.48
CA ILE A 15 6.87 4.31 -24.37
C ILE A 15 7.14 5.62 -25.12
N SER A 16 6.67 5.69 -26.36
CA SER A 16 6.82 6.88 -27.20
C SER A 16 5.86 8.01 -26.83
N ALA A 17 4.74 7.68 -26.18
CA ALA A 17 3.74 8.64 -25.71
C ALA A 17 2.91 8.07 -24.54
N GLU A 18 2.43 8.95 -23.66
CA GLU A 18 1.48 8.63 -22.58
C GLU A 18 0.03 8.63 -23.12
N LYS A 19 -0.25 7.71 -24.06
CA LYS A 19 -1.59 7.52 -24.65
C LYS A 19 -2.18 6.19 -24.23
N SER A 20 -3.50 6.07 -24.33
CA SER A 20 -4.24 4.85 -23.94
C SER A 20 -3.73 3.60 -24.64
N GLU A 21 -3.40 3.67 -25.93
CA GLU A 21 -2.87 2.54 -26.71
C GLU A 21 -1.49 2.08 -26.20
N ASN A 22 -0.63 3.02 -25.81
CA ASN A 22 0.70 2.73 -25.27
C ASN A 22 0.59 2.00 -23.92
N TYR A 23 -0.25 2.52 -23.01
CA TYR A 23 -0.48 1.87 -21.71
C TYR A 23 -1.12 0.48 -21.87
N LEU A 24 -2.10 0.35 -22.77
CA LEU A 24 -2.76 -0.92 -23.05
C LEU A 24 -1.74 -1.97 -23.52
N TRP A 25 -0.89 -1.61 -24.49
CA TRP A 25 0.16 -2.50 -24.98
C TRP A 25 1.13 -2.90 -23.86
N VAL A 26 1.61 -1.96 -23.07
CA VAL A 26 2.54 -2.25 -21.95
C VAL A 26 1.90 -3.22 -20.96
N LEU A 27 0.66 -2.95 -20.53
CA LEU A 27 -0.02 -3.79 -19.56
C LEU A 27 -0.32 -5.19 -20.12
N GLN A 28 -0.65 -5.32 -21.41
CA GLN A 28 -0.82 -6.62 -22.06
C GLN A 28 0.49 -7.41 -22.09
N ARG A 29 1.63 -6.75 -22.35
CA ARG A 29 2.95 -7.39 -22.29
C ARG A 29 3.28 -7.84 -20.87
N ILE A 30 3.05 -6.98 -19.88
CA ILE A 30 3.21 -7.35 -18.47
C ILE A 30 2.35 -8.58 -18.15
N LYS A 31 1.06 -8.56 -18.51
CA LYS A 31 0.16 -9.70 -18.28
C LYS A 31 0.67 -10.99 -18.91
N SER A 32 1.21 -10.94 -20.13
CA SER A 32 1.76 -12.12 -20.80
C SER A 32 2.99 -12.72 -20.11
N MET A 33 3.73 -11.92 -19.33
CA MET A 33 4.88 -12.38 -18.55
C MET A 33 4.50 -12.95 -17.18
N LEU A 34 3.27 -12.69 -16.71
CA LEU A 34 2.80 -13.15 -15.41
C LEU A 34 2.19 -14.56 -15.55
N ALA A 35 2.69 -15.50 -14.75
CA ALA A 35 1.93 -16.70 -14.41
C ALA A 35 0.59 -16.28 -13.75
N GLY A 36 -0.49 -17.04 -13.97
CA GLY A 36 -1.82 -16.65 -13.50
C GLY A 36 -1.93 -16.41 -11.97
N CYS A 37 -1.09 -17.07 -11.16
CA CYS A 37 -1.03 -16.81 -9.72
C CYS A 37 -0.40 -15.44 -9.36
N MET A 38 0.25 -14.76 -10.31
CA MET A 38 0.94 -13.49 -10.11
C MET A 38 0.14 -12.29 -10.61
N GLU A 39 -1.10 -12.46 -11.08
CA GLU A 39 -1.94 -11.32 -11.46
C GLU A 39 -2.14 -10.34 -10.28
N PRO A 40 -2.13 -9.02 -10.54
CA PRO A 40 -2.37 -8.00 -9.51
C PRO A 40 -3.74 -8.18 -8.87
N ARG A 41 -3.79 -8.11 -7.54
CA ARG A 41 -5.07 -7.94 -6.81
C ARG A 41 -5.42 -6.47 -6.62
N VAL A 42 -4.40 -5.62 -6.57
CA VAL A 42 -4.49 -4.18 -6.34
C VAL A 42 -3.50 -3.50 -7.28
N ILE A 43 -3.97 -2.43 -7.92
CA ILE A 43 -3.16 -1.51 -8.72
C ILE A 43 -3.31 -0.12 -8.10
N LEU A 44 -2.18 0.52 -7.78
CA LEU A 44 -2.13 1.89 -7.27
C LEU A 44 -1.54 2.81 -8.35
N THR A 45 -2.25 3.88 -8.69
CA THR A 45 -1.92 4.84 -9.78
C THR A 45 -2.20 6.29 -9.38
N ASP A 46 -1.78 7.27 -10.18
CA ASP A 46 -1.82 8.72 -9.92
C ASP A 46 -3.04 9.46 -10.53
N ARG A 47 -4.07 8.71 -10.96
CA ARG A 47 -5.29 9.18 -11.64
C ARG A 47 -5.08 9.62 -13.09
N ASP A 48 -4.12 9.02 -13.79
CA ASP A 48 -4.09 9.08 -15.25
C ASP A 48 -5.26 8.26 -15.84
N PHE A 49 -6.17 8.92 -16.56
CA PHE A 49 -7.36 8.29 -17.13
C PHE A 49 -7.03 7.23 -18.19
N ALA A 50 -5.99 7.44 -18.99
CA ALA A 50 -5.59 6.50 -20.02
C ALA A 50 -5.04 5.21 -19.40
N LEU A 51 -4.20 5.33 -18.36
CA LEU A 51 -3.67 4.22 -17.60
C LEU A 51 -4.77 3.49 -16.81
N MET A 52 -5.67 4.22 -16.16
CA MET A 52 -6.80 3.63 -15.43
C MET A 52 -7.70 2.79 -16.35
N ASN A 53 -8.04 3.32 -17.53
CA ASN A 53 -8.85 2.60 -18.52
C ASN A 53 -8.13 1.36 -19.04
N ALA A 54 -6.82 1.44 -19.30
CA ALA A 54 -6.03 0.30 -19.72
C ALA A 54 -5.95 -0.78 -18.61
N CYS A 55 -5.81 -0.36 -17.35
CA CYS A 55 -5.85 -1.28 -16.21
C CYS A 55 -7.20 -2.00 -16.08
N GLU A 56 -8.31 -1.31 -16.35
CA GLU A 56 -9.65 -1.92 -16.33
C GLU A 56 -9.79 -3.02 -17.39
N GLN A 57 -9.27 -2.78 -18.59
CA GLN A 57 -9.30 -3.75 -19.68
C GLN A 57 -8.40 -4.96 -19.43
N VAL A 58 -7.18 -4.74 -18.96
CA VAL A 58 -6.18 -5.81 -18.83
C VAL A 58 -6.32 -6.59 -17.52
N PHE A 59 -6.63 -5.90 -16.42
CA PHE A 59 -6.75 -6.47 -15.08
C PHE A 59 -8.11 -6.11 -14.44
N PRO A 60 -9.23 -6.58 -15.02
CA PRO A 60 -10.58 -6.24 -14.53
C PRO A 60 -10.81 -6.68 -13.08
N LYS A 61 -10.18 -7.78 -12.65
CA LYS A 61 -10.30 -8.32 -11.29
C LYS A 61 -9.49 -7.56 -10.23
N ALA A 62 -8.55 -6.71 -10.64
CA ALA A 62 -7.75 -5.93 -9.72
C ALA A 62 -8.54 -4.74 -9.20
N HIS A 63 -8.42 -4.42 -7.92
CA HIS A 63 -8.91 -3.15 -7.38
C HIS A 63 -7.98 -2.03 -7.82
N LYS A 64 -8.54 -0.88 -8.21
CA LYS A 64 -7.77 0.28 -8.67
C LYS A 64 -7.87 1.38 -7.62
N TYR A 65 -6.75 1.67 -6.98
CA TYR A 65 -6.62 2.70 -5.95
C TYR A 65 -5.81 3.89 -6.46
N LEU A 66 -6.02 5.03 -5.83
CA LEU A 66 -5.36 6.28 -6.15
C LEU A 66 -4.30 6.63 -5.12
N CYS A 67 -3.16 7.10 -5.62
CA CYS A 67 -2.03 7.56 -4.84
C CYS A 67 -2.40 8.83 -4.07
N ARG A 68 -2.47 8.73 -2.73
CA ARG A 68 -2.81 9.87 -1.85
C ARG A 68 -1.83 11.04 -2.00
N PHE A 69 -0.56 10.75 -2.29
CA PHE A 69 0.44 11.80 -2.51
C PHE A 69 0.12 12.63 -3.77
N HIS A 70 -0.24 11.99 -4.88
CA HIS A 70 -0.63 12.71 -6.10
C HIS A 70 -1.96 13.44 -5.97
N ILE A 71 -2.92 12.87 -5.22
CA ILE A 71 -4.14 13.59 -4.83
C ILE A 71 -3.75 14.88 -4.09
N GLN A 72 -2.92 14.78 -3.05
CA GLN A 72 -2.46 15.96 -2.30
C GLN A 72 -1.72 16.95 -3.21
N GLN A 73 -0.85 16.50 -4.12
CA GLN A 73 -0.18 17.43 -5.06
C GLN A 73 -1.17 18.20 -5.93
N ASN A 74 -2.22 17.54 -6.42
CA ASN A 74 -3.25 18.20 -7.22
C ASN A 74 -4.06 19.20 -6.39
N ILE A 75 -4.38 18.86 -5.14
CA ILE A 75 -5.03 19.79 -4.20
C ILE A 75 -4.08 20.97 -3.89
N ASN A 76 -2.79 20.73 -3.68
CA ASN A 76 -1.79 21.80 -3.46
C ASN A 76 -1.83 22.79 -4.63
N LYS A 77 -1.80 22.30 -5.87
CA LYS A 77 -1.79 23.15 -7.08
C LYS A 77 -3.06 23.99 -7.19
N ASN A 78 -4.22 23.43 -6.86
CA ASN A 78 -5.50 24.11 -7.01
C ASN A 78 -5.82 25.06 -5.85
N SER A 79 -5.55 24.64 -4.61
CA SER A 79 -6.15 25.25 -3.42
C SER A 79 -5.14 25.93 -2.51
N LYS A 80 -3.85 25.56 -2.52
CA LYS A 80 -2.86 26.06 -1.54
C LYS A 80 -2.77 27.58 -1.45
N ARG A 81 -2.90 28.27 -2.58
CA ARG A 81 -2.83 29.75 -2.65
C ARG A 81 -3.96 30.45 -1.89
N LYS A 82 -5.02 29.74 -1.50
CA LYS A 82 -6.17 30.26 -0.74
C LYS A 82 -5.96 30.19 0.79
N PHE A 83 -4.78 29.77 1.24
CA PHE A 83 -4.43 29.56 2.64
C PHE A 83 -3.12 30.26 2.97
N SER A 84 -2.99 30.76 4.20
CA SER A 84 -1.67 31.01 4.79
C SER A 84 -0.95 29.67 5.04
N ASP A 85 0.37 29.71 5.28
CA ASP A 85 1.13 28.49 5.56
C ASP A 85 0.65 27.73 6.79
N LYS A 86 0.16 28.44 7.83
CA LYS A 86 -0.36 27.80 9.04
C LYS A 86 -1.69 27.10 8.77
N GLU A 87 -2.62 27.79 8.11
CA GLU A 87 -3.93 27.23 7.76
C GLU A 87 -3.79 26.08 6.76
N TRP A 88 -2.83 26.17 5.84
CA TRP A 88 -2.57 25.10 4.88
C TRP A 88 -2.12 23.81 5.57
N LYS A 89 -1.22 23.91 6.55
CA LYS A 89 -0.79 22.74 7.34
C LYS A 89 -1.97 22.09 8.07
N GLU A 90 -2.85 22.92 8.62
CA GLU A 90 -4.04 22.46 9.33
C GLU A 90 -5.04 21.79 8.40
N PHE A 91 -5.33 22.40 7.24
CA PHE A 91 -6.15 21.81 6.18
C PHE A 91 -5.61 20.45 5.71
N VAL A 92 -4.29 20.36 5.47
CA VAL A 92 -3.66 19.09 5.06
C VAL A 92 -3.83 18.05 6.16
N ARG A 93 -3.63 18.43 7.43
CA ARG A 93 -3.83 17.53 8.57
C ARG A 93 -5.26 16.99 8.63
N THR A 94 -6.27 17.86 8.52
CA THR A 94 -7.68 17.43 8.57
C THR A 94 -8.08 16.60 7.35
N PHE A 95 -7.57 16.93 6.16
CA PHE A 95 -7.75 16.09 4.97
C PHE A 95 -7.11 14.70 5.14
N TRP A 96 -5.93 14.60 5.76
CA TRP A 96 -5.32 13.29 6.07
C TRP A 96 -6.13 12.51 7.10
N THR A 97 -6.63 13.17 8.15
CA THR A 97 -7.54 12.54 9.13
C THR A 97 -8.78 11.97 8.45
N LEU A 98 -9.39 12.71 7.51
CA LEU A 98 -10.49 12.21 6.68
C LEU A 98 -10.10 10.99 5.84
N CYS A 99 -8.94 11.03 5.18
CA CYS A 99 -8.44 9.91 4.37
C CYS A 99 -8.10 8.67 5.21
N GLU A 100 -7.72 8.85 6.47
CA GLU A 100 -7.30 7.79 7.38
C GLU A 100 -8.45 7.15 8.16
N SER A 101 -9.67 7.67 8.03
CA SER A 101 -10.88 7.11 8.61
C SER A 101 -10.97 5.60 8.42
N THR A 102 -11.04 4.88 9.54
CA THR A 102 -10.90 3.41 9.56
C THR A 102 -12.23 2.67 9.39
N THR A 103 -13.35 3.36 9.57
CA THR A 103 -14.70 2.88 9.30
C THR A 103 -15.50 3.96 8.58
N GLU A 104 -16.64 3.59 7.97
CA GLU A 104 -17.49 4.55 7.27
C GLU A 104 -18.11 5.56 8.23
N GLU A 105 -18.43 5.17 9.46
CA GLU A 105 -18.98 6.08 10.48
C GLU A 105 -17.95 7.15 10.87
N ILE A 106 -16.67 6.75 11.04
CA ILE A 106 -15.58 7.70 11.30
C ILE A 106 -15.34 8.60 10.07
N TYR A 107 -15.52 8.07 8.87
CA TYR A 107 -15.42 8.87 7.65
C TYR A 107 -16.50 9.94 7.59
N MET A 108 -17.78 9.59 7.82
CA MET A 108 -18.89 10.55 7.81
C MET A 108 -18.68 11.63 8.87
N TYR A 109 -18.30 11.25 10.10
CA TYR A 109 -17.96 12.20 11.16
C TYR A 109 -16.81 13.14 10.75
N ASN A 110 -15.72 12.61 10.19
CA ASN A 110 -14.59 13.43 9.75
C ASN A 110 -14.94 14.31 8.54
N LEU A 111 -15.85 13.85 7.68
CA LEU A 111 -16.31 14.59 6.50
C LEU A 111 -17.14 15.81 6.92
N GLU A 112 -18.09 15.61 7.84
CA GLU A 112 -18.90 16.69 8.41
C GLU A 112 -18.03 17.75 9.07
N ASN A 113 -17.04 17.34 9.88
CA ASN A 113 -16.10 18.27 10.51
C ASN A 113 -15.22 18.99 9.48
N PHE A 114 -14.78 18.30 8.44
CA PHE A 114 -13.97 18.88 7.37
C PHE A 114 -14.75 19.92 6.55
N GLU A 115 -16.03 19.65 6.25
CA GLU A 115 -16.94 20.59 5.59
C GLU A 115 -17.22 21.82 6.49
N ALA A 116 -17.55 21.60 7.76
CA ALA A 116 -17.81 22.66 8.72
C ALA A 116 -16.59 23.59 8.90
N GLN A 117 -15.38 23.03 9.03
CA GLN A 117 -14.15 23.81 9.16
C GLN A 117 -13.90 24.71 7.93
N LEU A 118 -14.18 24.22 6.72
CA LEU A 118 -14.01 25.01 5.50
C LEU A 118 -15.09 26.09 5.37
N LYS A 119 -16.31 25.80 5.82
CA LYS A 119 -17.42 26.76 5.85
C LYS A 119 -17.18 27.90 6.84
N GLU A 120 -16.78 27.57 8.06
CA GLU A 120 -16.43 28.56 9.09
C GLU A 120 -15.27 29.49 8.67
N ALA A 121 -14.40 28.99 7.79
CA ALA A 121 -13.27 29.73 7.26
C ALA A 121 -13.54 30.46 5.93
N ASP A 122 -14.80 30.56 5.48
CA ASP A 122 -15.22 31.19 4.21
C ASP A 122 -14.50 30.58 2.98
N ARG A 123 -14.40 29.25 2.97
CA ARG A 123 -13.67 28.44 1.96
C ARG A 123 -14.52 27.33 1.36
N GLU A 124 -15.83 27.52 1.25
CA GLU A 124 -16.77 26.56 0.67
C GLU A 124 -16.35 26.14 -0.75
N GLN A 125 -15.82 27.07 -1.54
CA GLN A 125 -15.32 26.76 -2.89
C GLN A 125 -14.19 25.72 -2.91
N VAL A 126 -13.39 25.63 -1.84
CA VAL A 126 -12.37 24.57 -1.71
C VAL A 126 -13.06 23.24 -1.46
N TYR A 127 -14.06 23.21 -0.59
CA TYR A 127 -14.84 22.01 -0.34
C TYR A 127 -15.57 21.53 -1.61
N ASP A 128 -16.20 22.43 -2.36
CA ASP A 128 -16.86 22.09 -3.63
C ASP A 128 -15.91 21.44 -4.63
N TYR A 129 -14.70 21.99 -4.76
CA TYR A 129 -13.65 21.40 -5.58
C TYR A 129 -13.27 19.99 -5.08
N MET A 130 -13.05 19.83 -3.77
CA MET A 130 -12.68 18.55 -3.16
C MET A 130 -13.77 17.50 -3.38
N LYS A 131 -15.03 17.88 -3.14
CA LYS A 131 -16.21 17.06 -3.28
C LYS A 131 -16.38 16.58 -4.72
N LYS A 132 -16.46 17.52 -5.67
CA LYS A 132 -16.66 17.24 -7.10
C LYS A 132 -15.49 16.48 -7.73
N SER A 133 -14.25 16.79 -7.35
CA SER A 133 -13.06 16.28 -8.05
C SER A 133 -12.48 15.02 -7.43
N TRP A 134 -12.77 14.74 -6.16
CA TRP A 134 -12.10 13.67 -5.40
C TRP A 134 -13.06 12.85 -4.54
N LEU A 135 -13.84 13.47 -3.65
CA LEU A 135 -14.62 12.73 -2.66
C LEU A 135 -15.79 11.97 -3.29
N ASP A 136 -16.60 12.62 -4.13
CA ASP A 136 -17.73 11.97 -4.78
C ASP A 136 -17.30 10.89 -5.79
N PRO A 137 -16.40 11.16 -6.74
CA PRO A 137 -16.04 10.15 -7.75
C PRO A 137 -15.08 9.07 -7.24
N TYR A 138 -14.26 9.35 -6.21
CA TYR A 138 -13.08 8.53 -5.92
C TYR A 138 -12.82 8.20 -4.44
N ARG A 139 -13.64 8.60 -3.47
CA ARG A 139 -13.36 8.31 -2.04
C ARG A 139 -13.05 6.83 -1.76
N GLU A 140 -13.77 5.92 -2.41
CA GLU A 140 -13.59 4.48 -2.29
C GLU A 140 -12.23 3.98 -2.81
N LYS A 141 -11.53 4.79 -3.61
CA LYS A 141 -10.22 4.49 -4.19
C LYS A 141 -9.04 5.01 -3.36
N PHE A 142 -9.26 5.81 -2.30
CA PHE A 142 -8.15 6.31 -1.49
C PHE A 142 -8.40 6.44 0.01
N VAL A 143 -9.64 6.42 0.50
CA VAL A 143 -9.91 6.48 1.95
C VAL A 143 -9.77 5.10 2.58
N SER A 144 -9.16 5.05 3.76
CA SER A 144 -8.74 3.82 4.44
C SER A 144 -9.88 2.82 4.65
N CYS A 145 -11.07 3.26 5.05
CA CYS A 145 -12.22 2.40 5.32
C CYS A 145 -12.61 1.53 4.09
N TRP A 146 -12.45 2.04 2.87
CA TRP A 146 -12.72 1.28 1.64
C TRP A 146 -11.48 0.56 1.11
N ILE A 147 -10.33 1.24 0.97
CA ILE A 147 -9.17 0.62 0.31
C ILE A 147 -8.56 -0.54 1.12
N ASN A 148 -8.64 -0.46 2.46
CA ASN A 148 -8.08 -1.47 3.34
C ASN A 148 -9.02 -2.66 3.54
N GLN A 149 -10.08 -2.82 2.74
CA GLN A 149 -10.87 -4.05 2.68
C GLN A 149 -10.21 -5.15 1.82
N THR A 150 -9.12 -4.80 1.15
CA THR A 150 -8.34 -5.71 0.30
C THR A 150 -6.89 -5.78 0.77
N ILE A 151 -6.21 -6.90 0.49
CA ILE A 151 -4.78 -7.07 0.82
C ILE A 151 -3.94 -6.16 -0.08
N ASN A 152 -3.75 -4.92 0.37
CA ASN A 152 -2.98 -3.86 -0.28
C ASN A 152 -1.67 -3.55 0.46
N PHE A 153 -1.40 -4.24 1.58
CA PHE A 153 -0.26 -4.05 2.46
C PHE A 153 -0.07 -2.60 2.91
N ARG A 154 -1.17 -1.89 3.13
CA ARG A 154 -1.25 -0.47 3.50
C ARG A 154 -0.49 0.45 2.54
N GLN A 155 -0.34 0.06 1.28
CA GLN A 155 0.25 0.93 0.26
C GLN A 155 -0.78 1.95 -0.21
N THR A 156 -0.48 3.22 0.02
CA THR A 156 -1.35 4.36 -0.33
C THR A 156 -0.65 5.40 -1.20
N THR A 157 0.66 5.24 -1.44
CA THR A 157 1.46 6.14 -2.27
C THR A 157 2.31 5.39 -3.29
N THR A 158 2.63 6.04 -4.41
CA THR A 158 3.51 5.52 -5.47
C THR A 158 4.98 5.87 -5.22
N ASN A 159 5.34 6.43 -4.05
CA ASN A 159 6.67 6.97 -3.73
C ASN A 159 7.82 5.98 -4.02
N ARG A 160 7.59 4.67 -3.85
CA ARG A 160 8.59 3.63 -4.15
C ARG A 160 8.94 3.56 -5.64
N VAL A 161 7.94 3.75 -6.51
CA VAL A 161 8.12 3.79 -7.97
C VAL A 161 8.72 5.14 -8.38
N GLU A 162 8.23 6.25 -7.82
CA GLU A 162 8.79 7.59 -8.09
C GLU A 162 10.28 7.67 -7.75
N SER A 163 10.68 7.11 -6.60
CA SER A 163 12.09 7.09 -6.19
C SER A 163 12.94 6.31 -7.18
N MET A 164 12.45 5.16 -7.66
CA MET A 164 13.15 4.35 -8.66
C MET A 164 13.23 5.09 -10.00
N HIS A 165 12.14 5.72 -10.42
CA HIS A 165 12.07 6.52 -11.64
C HIS A 165 13.05 7.71 -11.58
N ALA A 166 13.14 8.40 -10.44
CA ALA A 166 14.11 9.46 -10.20
C ALA A 166 15.56 8.94 -10.27
N THR A 167 15.85 7.77 -9.70
CA THR A 167 17.17 7.13 -9.81
C THR A 167 17.52 6.79 -11.26
N LEU A 168 16.57 6.22 -12.02
CA LEU A 168 16.74 5.94 -13.45
C LEU A 168 17.03 7.22 -14.24
N LYS A 169 16.22 8.28 -14.06
CA LYS A 169 16.40 9.58 -14.72
C LYS A 169 17.76 10.21 -14.40
N SER A 170 18.20 10.12 -13.14
CA SER A 170 19.50 10.63 -12.70
C SER A 170 20.67 9.88 -13.35
N HIS A 171 20.53 8.56 -13.55
CA HIS A 171 21.56 7.75 -14.23
C HIS A 171 21.64 8.03 -15.74
N PHE A 172 20.53 8.47 -16.33
CA PHE A 172 20.42 8.76 -17.76
C PHE A 172 20.10 10.23 -18.04
N PRO A 173 20.97 11.20 -17.67
CA PRO A 173 20.66 12.63 -17.76
C PRO A 173 20.74 13.21 -19.18
N SER A 174 21.25 12.43 -20.15
CA SER A 174 21.53 12.88 -21.51
C SER A 174 20.62 12.19 -22.55
N HIS A 175 20.36 12.90 -23.64
CA HIS A 175 19.67 12.37 -24.83
C HIS A 175 20.53 11.36 -25.63
N ARG A 176 21.81 11.16 -25.27
CA ARG A 176 22.73 10.20 -25.91
C ARG A 176 22.72 8.80 -25.26
N ASN A 177 21.71 8.52 -24.46
CA ASN A 177 21.55 7.21 -23.83
C ASN A 177 20.87 6.24 -24.80
N THR A 178 21.38 5.02 -24.85
CA THR A 178 20.93 3.97 -25.76
C THR A 178 20.12 2.93 -24.98
N LEU A 179 19.25 2.20 -25.67
CA LEU A 179 18.37 1.21 -25.03
C LEU A 179 19.16 0.05 -24.41
N ASP A 180 20.28 -0.36 -25.00
CA ASP A 180 21.18 -1.39 -24.43
C ASP A 180 21.70 -0.98 -23.04
N LYS A 181 22.11 0.28 -22.85
CA LYS A 181 22.54 0.80 -21.54
C LYS A 181 21.41 0.79 -20.53
N LEU A 182 20.19 1.14 -20.96
CA LEU A 182 19.01 1.08 -20.11
C LEU A 182 18.71 -0.34 -19.65
N VAL A 183 18.73 -1.31 -20.57
CA VAL A 183 18.50 -2.72 -20.26
C VAL A 183 19.53 -3.23 -19.26
N LEU A 184 20.81 -3.00 -19.52
CA LEU A 184 21.89 -3.41 -18.61
C LEU A 184 21.76 -2.78 -17.21
N TYR A 185 21.34 -1.52 -17.15
CA TYR A 185 21.10 -0.84 -15.88
C TYR A 185 19.89 -1.42 -15.13
N VAL A 186 18.78 -1.67 -15.83
CA VAL A 186 17.59 -2.30 -15.24
C VAL A 186 17.94 -3.69 -14.71
N ASP A 187 18.71 -4.50 -15.44
CA ASP A 187 19.20 -5.79 -14.98
C ASP A 187 20.01 -5.67 -13.69
N HIS A 188 20.93 -4.70 -13.63
CA HIS A 188 21.69 -4.41 -12.42
C HIS A 188 20.78 -4.00 -11.24
N VAL A 189 19.80 -3.13 -11.47
CA VAL A 189 18.83 -2.69 -10.45
C VAL A 189 18.02 -3.88 -9.93
N VAL A 190 17.52 -4.75 -10.81
CA VAL A 190 16.75 -5.93 -10.43
C VAL A 190 17.63 -6.91 -9.63
N ALA A 191 18.87 -7.15 -10.06
CA ALA A 191 19.81 -8.00 -9.34
C ALA A 191 20.10 -7.45 -7.93
N LYS A 192 20.29 -6.13 -7.80
CA LYS A 192 20.49 -5.45 -6.51
C LYS A 192 19.25 -5.59 -5.61
N GLN A 193 18.05 -5.33 -6.14
CA GLN A 193 16.80 -5.50 -5.39
C GLN A 193 16.64 -6.93 -4.89
N TYR A 194 16.95 -7.92 -5.73
CA TYR A 194 16.91 -9.33 -5.34
C TYR A 194 17.88 -9.66 -4.21
N ALA A 195 19.13 -9.18 -4.30
CA ALA A 195 20.13 -9.36 -3.24
C ALA A 195 19.70 -8.70 -1.92
N GLU A 196 19.17 -7.47 -1.97
CA GLU A 196 18.65 -6.76 -0.80
C GLU A 196 17.46 -7.51 -0.17
N ILE A 197 16.53 -7.99 -0.99
CA ILE A 197 15.40 -8.79 -0.53
C ILE A 197 15.91 -10.02 0.22
N ARG A 198 16.81 -10.80 -0.38
CA ARG A 198 17.42 -11.98 0.27
C ARG A 198 18.08 -11.64 1.60
N SER A 199 18.88 -10.57 1.64
CA SER A 199 19.53 -10.10 2.87
C SER A 199 18.51 -9.78 3.97
N THR A 200 17.37 -9.16 3.63
CA THR A 200 16.32 -8.88 4.62
C THR A 200 15.59 -10.12 5.13
N PHE A 201 15.44 -11.14 4.28
CA PHE A 201 14.90 -12.44 4.68
C PHE A 201 15.85 -13.14 5.66
N GLU A 202 17.13 -13.21 5.33
CA GLU A 202 18.17 -13.78 6.20
C GLU A 202 18.26 -13.06 7.54
N THR A 203 18.18 -11.73 7.51
CA THR A 203 18.11 -10.91 8.73
C THR A 203 16.90 -11.29 9.59
N SER A 204 15.73 -11.48 8.97
CA SER A 204 14.50 -11.85 9.68
C SER A 204 14.53 -13.25 10.27
N LEU A 205 15.29 -14.17 9.68
CA LEU A 205 15.47 -15.54 10.19
C LEU A 205 16.44 -15.61 11.37
N ARG A 206 17.44 -14.72 11.41
CA ARG A 206 18.53 -14.76 12.41
C ARG A 206 18.26 -13.84 13.59
N LYS A 207 17.85 -12.61 13.32
CA LYS A 207 17.73 -11.55 14.34
C LYS A 207 16.36 -11.57 15.02
N VAL A 208 16.36 -11.23 16.31
CA VAL A 208 15.16 -11.00 17.13
C VAL A 208 15.41 -9.72 17.92
N MET A 209 14.49 -8.75 17.84
CA MET A 209 14.64 -7.50 18.58
C MET A 209 14.34 -7.71 20.06
N THR A 210 15.02 -6.97 20.93
CA THR A 210 14.89 -7.11 22.39
C THR A 210 13.46 -6.86 22.88
N HIS A 211 12.77 -5.88 22.31
CA HIS A 211 11.39 -5.57 22.70
C HIS A 211 10.39 -6.66 22.26
N HIS A 212 10.67 -7.42 21.18
CA HIS A 212 9.85 -8.57 20.81
C HIS A 212 9.89 -9.68 21.86
N LYS A 213 11.05 -9.86 22.52
CA LYS A 213 11.21 -10.86 23.59
C LYS A 213 10.41 -10.54 24.85
N LYS A 214 10.11 -9.25 25.07
CA LYS A 214 9.32 -8.80 26.22
C LYS A 214 7.82 -9.12 26.08
N GLN A 215 7.38 -9.57 24.90
CA GLN A 215 5.99 -9.81 24.57
C GLN A 215 5.74 -11.33 24.42
N PRO A 216 5.19 -12.01 25.46
CA PRO A 216 5.04 -13.46 25.47
C PRO A 216 4.24 -14.02 24.29
N MET A 217 3.23 -13.29 23.83
CA MET A 217 2.43 -13.70 22.66
C MET A 217 3.30 -13.88 21.41
N LEU A 218 4.32 -13.05 21.21
CA LEU A 218 5.13 -13.09 19.99
C LEU A 218 6.13 -14.25 19.99
N ALA A 219 6.42 -14.86 21.15
CA ALA A 219 7.47 -15.88 21.32
C ALA A 219 7.37 -17.03 20.30
N TYR A 220 6.14 -17.48 19.98
CA TYR A 220 5.92 -18.61 19.07
C TYR A 220 6.26 -18.31 17.61
N ILE A 221 6.16 -17.05 17.19
CA ILE A 221 6.33 -16.60 15.81
C ILE A 221 7.68 -15.92 15.56
N LEU A 222 8.48 -15.69 16.60
CA LEU A 222 9.85 -15.17 16.48
C LEU A 222 10.65 -16.04 15.52
N ARG A 223 11.39 -15.39 14.60
CA ARG A 223 12.19 -16.02 13.52
C ARG A 223 11.41 -16.85 12.51
N LYS A 224 10.14 -17.18 12.78
CA LYS A 224 9.27 -17.88 11.84
C LYS A 224 8.55 -16.91 10.92
N VAL A 225 8.25 -15.70 11.37
CA VAL A 225 7.63 -14.64 10.57
C VAL A 225 8.63 -13.49 10.39
N SER A 226 8.52 -12.73 9.30
CA SER A 226 9.36 -11.54 9.05
C SER A 226 9.35 -10.57 10.25
N ILE A 227 10.51 -9.97 10.54
CA ILE A 227 10.63 -8.92 11.58
C ILE A 227 9.60 -7.81 11.34
N TYR A 228 9.40 -7.40 10.10
CA TYR A 228 8.41 -6.37 9.74
C TYR A 228 6.99 -6.70 10.22
N ALA A 229 6.52 -7.93 10.03
CA ALA A 229 5.22 -8.34 10.55
C ALA A 229 5.19 -8.35 12.09
N ILE A 230 6.29 -8.74 12.75
CA ILE A 230 6.38 -8.72 14.22
C ILE A 230 6.29 -7.27 14.74
N GLU A 231 6.93 -6.31 14.07
CA GLU A 231 6.78 -4.88 14.38
C GLU A 231 5.32 -4.40 14.25
N LEU A 232 4.64 -4.76 13.15
CA LEU A 232 3.22 -4.42 12.97
C LEU A 232 2.33 -5.01 14.06
N LEU A 233 2.60 -6.24 14.48
CA LEU A 233 1.87 -6.89 15.58
C LEU A 233 2.18 -6.24 16.93
N SER A 234 3.41 -5.81 17.15
CA SER A 234 3.83 -5.13 18.39
C SER A 234 3.07 -3.81 18.57
N ILE A 235 2.84 -3.08 17.47
CA ILE A 235 1.99 -1.88 17.46
C ILE A 235 0.55 -2.21 17.84
N GLU A 236 -0.05 -3.26 17.27
CA GLU A 236 -1.42 -3.66 17.60
C GLU A 236 -1.55 -4.26 19.00
N LEU A 237 -0.51 -4.92 19.54
CA LEU A 237 -0.46 -5.35 20.93
C LEU A 237 -0.47 -4.15 21.87
N LYS A 238 0.35 -3.14 21.59
CA LYS A 238 0.32 -1.89 22.36
C LYS A 238 -1.05 -1.21 22.26
N ARG A 239 -1.64 -1.12 21.06
CA ARG A 239 -3.00 -0.57 20.88
C ARG A 239 -4.07 -1.37 21.65
N LYS A 240 -3.88 -2.67 21.81
CA LYS A 240 -4.74 -3.53 22.65
C LYS A 240 -4.56 -3.17 24.13
N GLU A 241 -3.32 -3.08 24.61
CA GLU A 241 -2.95 -2.73 26.00
C GLU A 241 -3.43 -1.32 26.39
N ASP A 242 -3.23 -0.33 25.50
CA ASP A 242 -3.66 1.07 25.68
C ASP A 242 -5.20 1.22 25.64
N GLY A 243 -5.93 0.12 25.41
CA GLY A 243 -7.37 0.01 25.63
C GLY A 243 -8.22 0.46 24.44
N LEU A 244 -8.45 -0.46 23.49
CA LEU A 244 -9.63 -0.39 22.60
C LEU A 244 -10.94 -0.13 23.38
N ARG A 245 -11.01 -0.61 24.63
CA ARG A 245 -12.18 -0.51 25.52
C ARG A 245 -12.22 0.74 26.40
N ALA A 246 -11.09 1.38 26.69
CA ALA A 246 -11.06 2.55 27.58
C ALA A 246 -11.82 3.77 26.99
N TYR A 247 -11.98 3.79 25.66
CA TYR A 247 -12.56 4.92 24.93
C TYR A 247 -13.70 4.52 23.97
N GLY A 248 -14.24 3.30 24.07
CA GLY A 248 -15.30 2.83 23.16
C GLY A 248 -14.91 2.82 21.67
N ALA A 249 -13.61 2.78 21.37
CA ALA A 249 -13.10 2.93 20.01
C ALA A 249 -13.29 1.66 19.17
N SER A 250 -13.74 1.81 17.92
CA SER A 250 -13.80 0.69 16.99
C SER A 250 -12.39 0.28 16.54
N CYS A 251 -12.14 -1.03 16.37
CA CYS A 251 -10.83 -1.49 15.93
C CYS A 251 -10.53 -1.09 14.47
N GLY A 252 -11.57 -0.97 13.64
CA GLY A 252 -11.48 -0.80 12.19
C GLY A 252 -10.85 -1.99 11.45
N CYS A 253 -10.33 -3.00 12.18
CA CYS A 253 -9.68 -4.22 11.70
C CYS A 253 -8.63 -4.02 10.59
N GLN A 254 -8.09 -2.81 10.46
CA GLN A 254 -7.33 -2.38 9.28
C GLN A 254 -6.12 -3.26 9.02
N LEU A 255 -5.37 -3.68 10.06
CA LEU A 255 -4.21 -4.58 9.86
C LEU A 255 -4.62 -5.94 9.27
N PHE A 256 -5.77 -6.46 9.71
CA PHE A 256 -6.24 -7.76 9.28
C PHE A 256 -6.72 -7.73 7.83
N THR A 257 -7.53 -6.76 7.47
CA THR A 257 -8.11 -6.66 6.14
C THR A 257 -7.08 -6.23 5.08
N SER A 258 -6.13 -5.35 5.43
CA SER A 258 -5.09 -4.85 4.49
C SER A 258 -3.83 -5.71 4.39
N CYS A 259 -3.44 -6.41 5.46
CA CYS A 259 -2.19 -7.18 5.50
C CYS A 259 -2.41 -8.67 5.79
N GLY A 260 -3.62 -9.09 6.16
CA GLY A 260 -3.89 -10.46 6.60
C GLY A 260 -3.35 -10.78 8.00
N LEU A 261 -2.86 -9.80 8.75
CA LEU A 261 -2.25 -9.98 10.08
C LEU A 261 -3.24 -9.65 11.20
N PRO A 262 -3.25 -10.36 12.33
CA PRO A 262 -4.16 -10.07 13.44
C PRO A 262 -4.04 -8.62 13.93
N CYS A 263 -5.15 -7.88 13.90
CA CYS A 263 -5.28 -6.57 14.56
C CYS A 263 -5.54 -6.73 16.07
N ALA A 264 -5.51 -5.62 16.81
CA ALA A 264 -5.64 -5.59 18.26
C ALA A 264 -6.83 -6.41 18.81
N CYS A 265 -8.04 -6.25 18.24
CA CYS A 265 -9.22 -7.01 18.69
C CYS A 265 -9.15 -8.52 18.39
N ARG A 266 -8.39 -8.92 17.35
CA ARG A 266 -8.16 -10.33 17.02
C ARG A 266 -7.10 -10.93 17.92
N LEU A 267 -6.06 -10.17 18.24
CA LEU A 267 -5.04 -10.57 19.20
C LEU A 267 -5.66 -10.83 20.58
N GLU A 268 -6.53 -9.94 21.06
CA GLU A 268 -7.31 -10.13 22.29
C GLU A 268 -8.13 -11.43 22.25
N LYS A 269 -8.85 -11.70 21.15
CA LYS A 269 -9.61 -12.95 20.98
C LYS A 269 -8.72 -14.20 20.97
N LEU A 270 -7.54 -14.13 20.37
CA LEU A 270 -6.59 -15.25 20.31
C LEU A 270 -6.01 -15.56 21.69
N GLU A 271 -5.70 -14.51 22.46
CA GLU A 271 -5.21 -14.62 23.84
C GLU A 271 -6.26 -15.25 24.75
N ASN A 272 -7.48 -14.73 24.73
CA ASN A 272 -8.58 -15.26 25.55
C ASN A 272 -8.92 -16.73 25.26
N LYS A 273 -8.65 -17.21 24.04
CA LYS A 273 -8.88 -18.60 23.62
C LYS A 273 -7.65 -19.49 23.76
N GLY A 274 -6.49 -18.96 24.15
CA GLY A 274 -5.21 -19.69 24.13
C GLY A 274 -4.78 -20.19 22.75
N SER A 275 -5.37 -19.67 21.66
CA SER A 275 -5.28 -20.24 20.30
C SER A 275 -4.29 -19.50 19.38
N PHE A 276 -3.47 -18.60 19.93
CA PHE A 276 -2.52 -17.81 19.15
C PHE A 276 -1.59 -18.66 18.26
N HIS A 277 -1.19 -19.83 18.75
CA HIS A 277 -0.28 -20.75 18.07
C HIS A 277 -0.91 -21.42 16.82
N THR A 278 -2.25 -21.46 16.70
CA THR A 278 -2.95 -22.06 15.54
C THR A 278 -3.48 -21.02 14.55
N CYS A 279 -3.14 -19.75 14.71
CA CYS A 279 -3.64 -18.69 13.84
C CYS A 279 -3.14 -18.89 12.40
N ARG A 280 -4.08 -19.13 11.47
CA ARG A 280 -3.81 -19.34 10.04
C ARG A 280 -3.26 -18.10 9.32
N ALA A 281 -3.25 -16.94 9.98
CA ALA A 281 -2.66 -15.72 9.46
C ALA A 281 -1.12 -15.77 9.42
N TRP A 282 -0.50 -16.68 10.17
CA TRP A 282 0.96 -16.82 10.19
C TRP A 282 1.47 -17.36 8.86
N ARG A 283 2.09 -16.48 8.09
CA ARG A 283 2.88 -16.86 6.91
C ARG A 283 4.33 -17.00 7.32
N PHE A 284 4.76 -18.25 7.49
CA PHE A 284 6.11 -18.54 7.90
C PHE A 284 7.12 -18.30 6.76
N LEU A 285 8.27 -17.75 7.10
CA LEU A 285 9.41 -17.60 6.21
C LEU A 285 9.89 -19.00 5.80
N SER A 286 10.00 -19.25 4.50
CA SER A 286 10.57 -20.48 3.96
C SER A 286 11.80 -20.16 3.13
N ASN A 287 12.91 -20.87 3.37
CA ASN A 287 14.10 -20.83 2.50
C ASN A 287 13.94 -21.68 1.22
N ALA A 288 12.88 -22.48 1.14
CA ALA A 288 12.58 -23.26 -0.06
C ALA A 288 12.04 -22.35 -1.16
N SER A 289 12.63 -22.41 -2.35
CA SER A 289 11.98 -21.89 -3.57
C SER A 289 10.57 -22.49 -3.65
N PRO A 290 9.53 -21.71 -3.99
CA PRO A 290 8.19 -22.26 -4.13
C PRO A 290 8.24 -23.33 -5.23
N LYS A 291 8.10 -24.61 -4.86
CA LYS A 291 7.79 -25.65 -5.83
C LYS A 291 6.42 -25.31 -6.41
N PRO A 292 6.26 -25.26 -7.75
CA PRO A 292 4.95 -25.11 -8.35
C PRO A 292 4.16 -26.39 -8.12
N THR A 293 3.49 -26.51 -6.98
CA THR A 293 2.52 -27.59 -6.76
C THR A 293 1.14 -27.09 -7.19
N MET A 294 0.48 -27.89 -8.04
CA MET A 294 -0.85 -27.66 -8.61
C MET A 294 -1.99 -27.84 -7.58
N ASP A 295 -1.86 -27.29 -6.37
CA ASP A 295 -2.98 -27.25 -5.42
C ASP A 295 -3.67 -25.88 -5.49
N SER A 296 -4.83 -25.87 -6.16
CA SER A 296 -5.60 -24.71 -6.59
C SER A 296 -6.21 -23.88 -5.45
N GLU A 297 -6.28 -24.39 -4.22
CA GLU A 297 -6.81 -23.64 -3.07
C GLU A 297 -5.73 -23.04 -2.18
N GLN A 298 -4.57 -23.69 -2.00
CA GLN A 298 -3.46 -23.12 -1.23
C GLN A 298 -2.71 -22.02 -2.02
N ASN A 299 -2.70 -22.09 -3.36
CA ASN A 299 -2.06 -21.05 -4.18
C ASN A 299 -2.85 -19.74 -4.29
N ARG A 300 -4.18 -19.75 -4.11
CA ARG A 300 -4.99 -18.52 -4.14
C ARG A 300 -4.61 -17.52 -3.03
N ALA A 301 -4.09 -18.02 -1.91
CA ALA A 301 -3.59 -17.18 -0.83
C ALA A 301 -2.09 -16.84 -0.97
N ARG A 302 -1.28 -17.65 -1.67
CA ARG A 302 0.20 -17.57 -1.62
C ARG A 302 0.80 -16.34 -2.31
N SER A 303 0.08 -15.69 -3.23
CA SER A 303 0.56 -14.51 -3.96
C SER A 303 -0.50 -13.41 -3.95
N SER A 304 -0.40 -12.51 -2.97
CA SER A 304 -1.06 -11.21 -3.10
C SER A 304 0.00 -10.23 -3.56
N LEU A 305 -0.09 -9.82 -4.82
CA LEU A 305 0.75 -8.76 -5.36
C LEU A 305 -0.10 -7.50 -5.49
N ALA A 306 0.26 -6.49 -4.70
CA ALA A 306 -0.09 -5.11 -4.98
C ALA A 306 0.97 -4.55 -5.92
N TYR A 307 0.54 -4.09 -7.08
CA TYR A 307 1.40 -3.41 -8.03
C TYR A 307 1.20 -1.91 -7.89
N ILE A 308 2.32 -1.19 -7.95
CA ILE A 308 2.33 0.26 -8.03
C ILE A 308 2.73 0.54 -9.48
N ILE A 309 1.85 1.17 -10.24
CA ILE A 309 2.05 1.45 -11.67
C ILE A 309 1.95 2.95 -11.86
N GLN A 310 2.93 3.50 -12.56
CA GLN A 310 3.03 4.88 -13.01
C GLN A 310 3.16 4.84 -14.53
#